data_AF-A0A0A8YZN4-F1
#
_entry.id   AF-A0A0A8YZN4-F1
#
_cell.length_a   1.000
_cell.length_b   1.000
_cell.length_c   1.000
_cell.angle_alpha   90.00
_cell.angle_beta   90.00
_cell.angle_gamma   90.00
#
_symmetry.space_group_name_H-M   'P 1'
#
loop_
_entity.id
_entity.type
_entity.pdbx_description
1 polymer ?
#
loop_
_entity_poly.entity_id
_entity_poly.type
_entity_poly.pdbx_seq_one_letter_code
_entity_poly.pdbx_strand_id
1 'polypeptide(L)'
;MPVTLLVAADYPESSPVIFGDGGGDQPRTNFSCISGAVDAAFRRALRELPEPRSIKETARVWATCVRRAVTEFAQLRGGGTMCSSLNRWESCVGA
;
A
#
# COMPACT_ATOMS: atom_id res chain seq x y z
N MET A 1 -9.00 -5.44 9.25
CA MET A 1 -9.84 -4.48 10.00
C MET A 1 -10.99 -4.11 9.08
N PRO A 2 -12.26 -4.33 9.46
CA PRO A 2 -13.39 -3.97 8.62
C PRO A 2 -13.50 -2.45 8.49
N VAL A 3 -13.81 -1.96 7.28
CA VAL A 3 -14.06 -0.54 7.02
C VAL A 3 -15.54 -0.28 7.26
N THR A 4 -15.86 0.63 8.17
CA THR A 4 -17.24 1.02 8.45
C THR A 4 -17.66 2.09 7.44
N LEU A 5 -18.79 1.89 6.75
CA LEU A 5 -19.36 2.87 5.83
C LEU A 5 -20.65 3.43 6.43
N LEU A 6 -20.77 4.76 6.45
CA LEU A 6 -22.04 5.44 6.68
C LEU A 6 -22.77 5.56 5.35
N VAL A 7 -23.88 4.83 5.23
CA VAL A 7 -24.80 4.94 4.11
C VAL A 7 -25.92 5.87 4.53
N ALA A 8 -26.06 6.99 3.82
CA ALA A 8 -27.14 7.94 4.06
C ALA A 8 -28.48 7.35 3.55
N ALA A 9 -29.59 7.80 4.14
CA ALA A 9 -30.93 7.27 3.83
C ALA A 9 -31.38 7.58 2.39
N ASP A 10 -30.75 8.56 1.74
CA ASP A 10 -30.98 9.04 0.39
C ASP A 10 -30.04 8.41 -0.66
N TYR A 11 -29.34 7.32 -0.30
CA TYR A 11 -28.58 6.54 -1.29
C TYR A 11 -29.53 6.01 -2.40
N PRO A 12 -29.19 6.11 -3.70
CA PRO A 12 -27.86 6.44 -4.26
C PRO A 12 -27.60 7.92 -4.61
N GLU A 13 -28.53 8.84 -4.34
CA GLU A 13 -28.34 10.28 -4.64
C GLU A 13 -27.15 10.87 -3.85
N SER A 14 -26.93 10.37 -2.63
CA SER A 14 -25.76 10.66 -1.82
C SER A 14 -24.79 9.48 -1.75
N SER A 15 -23.49 9.74 -1.97
CA SER A 15 -22.45 8.72 -1.87
C SER A 15 -22.17 8.31 -0.41
N PRO A 16 -21.94 7.00 -0.13
CA PRO A 16 -21.61 6.55 1.21
C PRO A 16 -20.26 7.10 1.67
N VAL A 17 -20.18 7.46 2.95
CA VAL A 17 -18.98 8.06 3.56
C VAL A 17 -18.23 7.00 4.36
N ILE A 18 -16.91 6.96 4.20
CA ILE A 18 -16.07 6.07 5.01
C ILE A 18 -16.03 6.61 6.45
N PHE A 19 -16.54 5.83 7.40
CA PHE A 19 -16.52 6.13 8.82
C PHE A 19 -15.34 5.42 9.46
N GLY A 20 -14.31 6.20 9.80
CA GLY A 20 -13.11 5.68 10.42
C GLY A 20 -13.38 5.28 11.86
N ASP A 21 -13.43 3.98 12.15
CA ASP A 21 -13.22 3.51 13.51
C ASP A 21 -11.72 3.52 13.83
N GLY A 22 -11.36 4.36 14.80
CA GLY A 22 -10.23 4.18 15.72
C GLY A 22 -8.88 3.74 15.15
N GLY A 23 -8.10 4.68 14.63
CA GLY A 23 -6.67 4.47 14.37
C GLY A 23 -5.92 5.78 14.14
N GLY A 24 -5.90 6.64 15.16
CA GLY A 24 -5.35 8.00 15.11
C GLY A 24 -3.89 8.11 14.70
N ASP A 25 -3.53 9.27 14.14
CA ASP A 25 -2.17 9.84 14.02
C ASP A 25 -1.02 8.95 13.49
N GLN A 26 -1.35 7.84 12.85
CA GLN A 26 -0.40 6.83 12.41
C GLN A 26 -0.04 6.85 10.89
N PRO A 27 -0.02 7.99 10.16
CA PRO A 27 0.69 8.03 8.89
C PRO A 27 2.19 8.28 9.08
N ARG A 28 2.58 9.32 9.84
CA ARG A 28 3.95 9.89 9.76
C ARG A 28 5.04 9.00 10.33
N THR A 29 4.79 8.33 11.46
CA THR A 29 5.74 7.42 12.11
C THR A 29 5.99 6.15 11.30
N ASN A 30 4.98 5.67 10.57
CA ASN A 30 5.10 4.46 9.77
C ASN A 30 5.90 4.65 8.48
N PHE A 31 5.76 5.81 7.83
CA PHE A 31 6.56 6.14 6.64
C PHE A 31 8.06 6.25 6.98
N SER A 32 8.39 6.65 8.21
CA SER A 32 9.77 6.67 8.70
C SER A 32 10.39 5.26 8.71
N CYS A 33 9.65 4.25 9.16
CA CYS A 33 10.10 2.86 9.16
C CYS A 33 10.35 2.34 7.74
N ILE A 34 9.45 2.65 6.79
CA ILE A 34 9.60 2.29 5.37
C ILE A 34 10.86 2.96 4.79
N SER A 35 11.08 4.25 5.08
CA SER A 35 12.24 4.98 4.58
C SER A 35 13.57 4.38 5.04
N GLY A 36 13.64 3.92 6.30
CA GLY A 36 14.82 3.25 6.84
C GLY A 36 15.07 1.88 6.19
N ALA A 37 14.01 1.10 5.97
CA ALA A 37 14.09 -0.19 5.29
C ALA A 37 14.55 -0.05 3.83
N VAL A 38 14.03 0.95 3.11
CA VAL A 38 14.45 1.26 1.73
C VAL A 38 15.92 1.67 1.69
N ASP A 39 16.37 2.57 2.57
CA ASP A 39 17.77 3.03 2.58
C ASP A 39 18.74 1.88 2.87
N ALA A 40 18.45 1.03 3.87
CA ALA A 40 19.28 -0.13 4.18
C ALA A 40 19.35 -1.12 2.99
N ALA A 41 18.21 -1.43 2.37
CA ALA A 41 18.14 -2.33 1.22
C ALA A 41 18.87 -1.74 -0.01
N PHE A 42 18.70 -0.45 -0.26
CA PHE A 42 19.33 0.26 -1.37
C PHE A 42 20.84 0.31 -1.22
N ARG A 43 21.36 0.66 -0.04
CA ARG A 43 22.81 0.65 0.24
C ARG A 43 23.43 -0.72 0.05
N ARG A 44 22.73 -1.79 0.44
CA ARG A 44 23.21 -3.16 0.21
C ARG A 44 23.29 -3.46 -1.28
N ALA A 45 22.20 -3.22 -2.03
CA ALA A 45 22.15 -3.48 -3.46
C ALA A 45 23.13 -2.60 -4.26
N LEU A 46 23.40 -1.37 -3.82
CA LEU A 46 24.41 -0.50 -4.41
C LEU A 46 25.83 -1.09 -4.33
N ARG A 47 26.17 -1.76 -3.23
CA ARG A 47 27.49 -2.40 -3.06
C ARG A 47 27.70 -3.58 -4.00
N GLU A 48 26.61 -4.21 -4.43
CA GLU A 48 26.61 -5.36 -5.34
C GLU A 48 26.65 -4.93 -6.82
N LEU A 49 26.43 -3.64 -7.12
CA LEU A 49 26.53 -3.14 -8.49
C LEU A 49 27.99 -3.06 -8.96
N PRO A 50 28.29 -3.53 -10.19
CA PRO A 50 29.61 -3.43 -10.78
C PRO A 50 29.99 -1.97 -11.07
N GLU A 51 31.27 -1.66 -10.94
CA GLU A 51 31.84 -0.36 -11.32
C GLU A 51 32.32 -0.39 -12.79
N PRO A 52 32.17 0.71 -13.56
CA PRO A 52 31.55 1.99 -13.18
C PRO A 52 30.02 1.92 -13.14
N ARG A 53 29.39 2.43 -12.07
CA ARG A 53 27.92 2.38 -11.92
C ARG A 53 27.20 3.28 -12.93
N SER A 54 26.25 2.70 -13.67
CA SER A 54 25.32 3.48 -14.49
C SER A 54 24.24 4.16 -13.64
N ILE A 55 23.92 5.42 -13.96
CA ILE A 55 22.79 6.16 -13.34
C ILE A 55 21.47 5.41 -13.57
N LYS A 56 21.28 4.87 -14.78
CA LYS A 56 20.06 4.13 -15.15
C LYS A 56 19.92 2.87 -14.31
N GLU A 57 21.02 2.18 -14.05
CA GLU A 57 21.02 0.95 -13.27
C GLU A 57 20.81 1.24 -11.79
N THR A 58 21.45 2.28 -11.26
CA THR A 58 21.22 2.81 -9.92
C THR A 58 19.74 3.16 -9.70
N ALA A 59 19.11 3.85 -10.65
CA ALA A 59 17.68 4.20 -10.57
C ALA A 59 16.76 2.97 -10.59
N ARG A 60 17.11 1.93 -11.37
CA ARG A 60 16.38 0.66 -11.37
C ARG A 60 16.47 -0.05 -10.02
N VAL A 61 17.66 -0.10 -9.42
CA VAL A 61 17.88 -0.68 -8.10
C VAL A 61 17.09 0.06 -7.04
N TRP A 62 17.13 1.40 -7.03
CA TRP A 62 16.30 2.23 -6.15
C TRP A 62 14.81 1.89 -6.28
N ALA A 63 14.29 1.88 -7.50
CA ALA A 63 12.87 1.62 -7.75
C ALA A 63 12.43 0.21 -7.30
N THR A 64 13.31 -0.79 -7.43
CA THR A 64 13.08 -2.14 -6.93
C THR A 64 13.05 -2.20 -5.40
N CYS A 65 13.99 -1.54 -4.72
CA CYS A 65 14.02 -1.46 -3.25
C CYS A 65 12.76 -0.79 -2.69
N VAL A 66 12.34 0.33 -3.29
CA VAL A 66 11.11 1.04 -2.89
C VAL A 66 9.88 0.17 -3.08
N ARG A 67 9.69 -0.40 -4.28
CA ARG A 67 8.51 -1.26 -4.55
C ARG A 67 8.43 -2.41 -3.58
N ARG A 68 9.54 -3.09 -3.32
CA ARG A 68 9.59 -4.20 -2.37
C ARG A 68 9.21 -3.76 -0.96
N ALA A 69 9.80 -2.69 -0.43
CA ALA A 69 9.51 -2.21 0.92
C ALA A 69 8.04 -1.77 1.08
N VAL A 70 7.47 -1.13 0.06
CA VAL A 70 6.06 -0.74 0.05
C VAL A 70 5.15 -1.98 0.02
N THR A 71 5.47 -2.99 -0.79
CA THR A 71 4.70 -4.24 -0.84
C THR A 71 4.76 -4.99 0.48
N GLU A 72 5.94 -5.14 1.09
CA GLU A 72 6.11 -5.77 2.41
C GLU A 72 5.33 -5.00 3.48
N PHE A 73 5.42 -3.67 3.48
CA PHE A 73 4.67 -2.82 4.40
C PHE A 73 3.15 -2.99 4.24
N ALA A 74 2.67 -3.01 3.00
CA ALA A 74 1.26 -3.25 2.73
C ALA A 74 0.86 -4.63 3.28
N GLN A 75 1.64 -5.68 2.99
CA GLN A 75 1.32 -7.05 3.37
C GLN A 75 1.21 -7.22 4.89
N LEU A 76 2.14 -6.62 5.64
CA LEU A 76 2.12 -6.62 7.11
C LEU A 76 0.86 -5.97 7.69
N ARG A 77 0.26 -5.00 6.97
CA ARG A 77 -0.96 -4.31 7.40
C ARG A 77 -2.24 -4.93 6.80
N GLY A 78 -2.13 -6.12 6.22
CA GLY A 78 -3.24 -6.84 5.60
C GLY A 78 -3.55 -6.42 4.16
N GLY A 79 -2.69 -5.62 3.53
CA GLY A 79 -2.76 -5.25 2.11
C GLY A 79 -1.76 -6.04 1.27
N GLY A 80 -2.18 -7.04 0.51
CA GLY A 80 -1.25 -7.85 -0.29
C GLY A 80 -1.94 -8.58 -1.44
N THR A 81 -3.25 -8.72 -1.29
CA THR A 81 -4.20 -9.14 -2.29
C THR A 81 -5.37 -8.17 -2.20
N MET A 82 -5.97 -7.78 -3.33
CA MET A 82 -7.36 -7.29 -3.33
C MET A 82 -8.29 -8.48 -3.03
N CYS A 83 -8.07 -9.21 -1.94
CA CYS A 83 -9.04 -10.20 -1.50
C CYS A 83 -9.94 -9.49 -0.51
N SER A 84 -11.01 -8.93 -1.06
CA SER A 84 -12.18 -8.53 -0.32
C SER A 84 -12.71 -9.76 0.43
N SER A 85 -12.43 -9.83 1.73
CA SER A 85 -13.25 -10.62 2.64
C SER A 85 -14.68 -10.08 2.75
N LEU A 86 -15.01 -8.96 2.08
CA LEU A 86 -16.37 -8.62 1.72
C LEU A 86 -16.71 -9.22 0.35
N ASN A 87 -17.54 -10.26 0.38
CA ASN A 87 -18.49 -10.68 -0.64
C ASN A 87 -18.11 -10.37 -2.09
N ARG A 88 -17.82 -11.44 -2.84
CA ARG A 88 -17.90 -11.47 -4.31
C ARG A 88 -19.08 -10.60 -4.75
N TRP A 89 -18.82 -9.52 -5.49
CA TRP A 89 -19.89 -8.74 -6.12
C TRP A 89 -20.62 -9.71 -7.05
N GLU A 90 -21.83 -10.11 -6.68
CA GLU A 90 -22.66 -10.88 -7.58
C GLU A 90 -23.06 -9.97 -8.74
N SER A 91 -22.82 -10.44 -9.95
CA SER A 91 -23.19 -9.73 -11.17
C SER A 91 -24.70 -9.61 -11.19
N CYS A 92 -25.22 -8.38 -11.06
CA CYS A 92 -26.62 -8.07 -11.34
C CYS A 92 -26.88 -8.17 -12.85
N VAL A 93 -26.87 -9.38 -13.40
CA VAL A 93 -27.48 -9.70 -14.68
C VAL A 93 -28.69 -10.57 -14.34
N GLY A 94 -29.85 -9.93 -14.24
CA GLY A 94 -31.11 -10.63 -13.99
C GLY A 94 -32.28 -9.67 -13.76
N ALA A 95 -32.90 -9.28 -14.88
CA ALA A 95 -34.29 -8.85 -15.14
C ALA A 95 -35.02 -7.96 -14.13
#